data_AF-A0A2T0S0K8-F1
#
_entry.id   AF-A0A2T0S0K8-F1
#
_cell.length_a   1.000
_cell.length_b   1.000
_cell.length_c   1.000
_cell.angle_alpha   90.00
_cell.angle_beta   90.00
_cell.angle_gamma   90.00
#
_symmetry.space_group_name_H-M   'P 1'
#
loop_
_entity.id
_entity.type
_entity.pdbx_description
1 polymer ?
#
loop_
_entity_poly.entity_id
_entity_poly.type
_entity_poly.pdbx_seq_one_letter_code
_entity_poly.pdbx_strand_id
1 'polypeptide(L)' 'MILRHDLPDLAGVILAHAEDHPSLREALCDYELARASEDDETLNAEIRAEWAEIRKELVGELERHARRLTGHQNQQRTLE' A
#
# COMPACT_ATOMS: atom_id res chain seq x y z
N MET A 1 -6.52 -10.50 -3.15
CA MET A 1 -5.50 -9.59 -2.58
C MET A 1 -6.20 -8.58 -1.70
N ILE A 2 -5.90 -8.51 -0.39
CA ILE A 2 -6.57 -7.60 0.56
C ILE A 2 -6.31 -6.12 0.26
N LEU A 3 -5.26 -5.78 -0.49
CA LEU A 3 -5.04 -4.41 -0.94
C LEU A 3 -6.25 -3.81 -1.70
N ARG A 4 -6.99 -4.63 -2.46
CA ARG A 4 -8.23 -4.19 -3.14
C ARG A 4 -9.41 -3.96 -2.18
N HIS A 5 -9.35 -4.52 -0.98
CA HIS A 5 -10.31 -4.25 0.08
C HIS A 5 -9.94 -2.98 0.83
N ASP A 6 -8.65 -2.80 1.16
CA ASP A 6 -8.18 -1.65 1.93
C ASP A 6 -8.11 -0.36 1.08
N LEU A 7 -7.76 -0.47 -0.20
CA LEU A 7 -7.63 0.65 -1.15
C LEU A 7 -8.28 0.30 -2.51
N PRO A 8 -9.61 0.15 -2.58
CA PRO A 8 -10.30 -0.35 -3.78
C PRO A 8 -10.01 0.49 -5.04
N ASP A 9 -10.01 1.82 -4.90
CA ASP A 9 -9.82 2.74 -6.03
C ASP A 9 -8.36 2.92 -6.45
N LEU A 10 -7.42 2.59 -5.56
CA LEU A 10 -5.98 2.83 -5.76
C LEU A 10 -5.19 1.54 -5.98
N ALA A 11 -5.73 0.38 -5.63
CA ALA A 11 -5.04 -0.90 -5.77
C ALA A 11 -4.56 -1.17 -7.21
N GLY A 12 -5.36 -0.79 -8.21
CA GLY A 12 -4.97 -0.91 -9.63
C GLY A 12 -3.77 -0.03 -9.99
N VAL A 13 -3.77 1.22 -9.52
CA VAL A 13 -2.66 2.18 -9.72
C VAL A 13 -1.41 1.71 -9.00
N ILE A 14 -1.55 1.27 -7.75
CA ILE A 14 -0.43 0.80 -6.93
C ILE A 14 0.26 -0.38 -7.63
N LEU A 15 -0.50 -1.38 -8.05
CA LEU A 15 0.03 -2.55 -8.73
C LEU A 15 0.67 -2.22 -10.09
N ALA A 16 0.06 -1.32 -10.86
CA ALA A 16 0.59 -0.92 -12.17
C ALA A 16 1.91 -0.14 -12.06
N HIS A 17 2.12 0.58 -10.97
CA HIS A 17 3.27 1.48 -10.79
C HIS A 17 4.32 0.95 -9.80
N ALA A 18 4.06 -0.14 -9.09
CA ALA A 18 5.00 -0.70 -8.14
C ALA A 18 6.33 -1.12 -8.79
N GLU A 19 6.33 -1.58 -10.04
CA GLU A 19 7.58 -1.94 -10.74
C GLU A 19 8.44 -0.72 -11.08
N ASP A 20 7.81 0.39 -11.47
CA ASP A 20 8.48 1.61 -11.92
C ASP A 20 8.87 2.56 -10.77
N HIS A 21 8.27 2.39 -9.60
CA HIS A 21 8.46 3.27 -8.45
C HIS A 21 8.97 2.49 -7.23
N PRO A 22 10.31 2.46 -6.99
CA PRO A 22 10.91 1.67 -5.93
C PRO A 22 10.35 1.93 -4.53
N SER A 23 10.01 3.18 -4.21
CA SER A 23 9.41 3.55 -2.91
C SER A 23 7.97 3.04 -2.77
N LEU A 24 7.20 3.02 -3.85
CA LEU A 24 5.87 2.42 -3.85
C LEU A 24 5.96 0.90 -3.71
N ARG A 25 6.96 0.28 -4.36
CA ARG A 25 7.24 -1.15 -4.24
C ARG A 25 7.59 -1.54 -2.81
N GLU A 26 8.47 -0.78 -2.18
CA GLU A 26 8.90 -0.99 -0.79
C GLU A 26 7.70 -0.91 0.15
N ALA A 27 6.91 0.16 0.07
CA ALA A 27 5.69 0.31 0.87
C ALA A 27 4.67 -0.82 0.62
N LEU A 28 4.60 -1.35 -0.61
CA LEU A 28 3.74 -2.50 -0.92
C LEU A 28 4.27 -3.78 -0.29
N CYS A 29 5.58 -4.03 -0.34
CA CYS A 29 6.21 -5.18 0.31
C CYS A 29 6.02 -5.13 1.83
N ASP A 30 6.21 -3.96 2.44
CA ASP A 30 6.00 -3.77 3.88
C ASP A 30 4.53 -4.01 4.27
N TYR A 31 3.59 -3.55 3.44
CA TYR A 31 2.16 -3.81 3.64
C TYR A 31 1.84 -5.32 3.58
N GLU A 32 2.41 -6.03 2.61
CA GLU A 32 2.22 -7.48 2.47
C GLU A 32 2.83 -8.24 3.65
N LEU A 33 3.98 -7.80 4.15
CA LEU A 33 4.61 -8.35 5.34
C LEU A 33 3.74 -8.10 6.59
N ALA A 34 3.30 -6.87 6.81
CA ALA A 34 2.45 -6.53 7.96
C ALA A 34 1.17 -7.36 7.97
N ARG A 35 0.55 -7.55 6.80
CA ARG A 35 -0.61 -8.43 6.65
C ARG A 35 -0.29 -9.89 6.95
N ALA A 36 0.81 -10.43 6.42
CA ALA A 36 1.19 -11.80 6.68
C ALA A 36 1.44 -12.04 8.18
N SER A 37 2.04 -11.07 8.87
CA SER A 37 2.26 -11.11 10.31
C SER A 37 0.97 -10.93 11.12
N GLU A 38 0.01 -10.13 10.67
CA GLU A 38 -1.33 -10.04 11.28
C GLU A 38 -2.09 -11.38 11.19
N ASP A 39 -1.95 -12.08 10.06
CA ASP A 39 -2.59 -13.37 9.82
C ASP A 39 -1.80 -14.56 10.46
N ASP A 40 -0.62 -14.32 11.05
CA ASP A 40 0.23 -15.38 11.63
C ASP A 40 -0.28 -15.83 13.01
N GLU A 41 -1.00 -16.96 13.04
CA GLU A 41 -1.53 -17.56 14.26
C GLU A 41 -0.46 -18.02 15.27
N THR A 42 0.82 -18.09 14.88
CA THR A 42 1.92 -18.42 15.80
C THR A 42 2.31 -17.22 16.67
N LEU A 43 1.96 -16.00 16.26
CA LEU A 43 2.15 -14.79 17.03
C LEU A 43 1.04 -14.60 18.06
N ASN A 44 1.40 -14.00 19.20
CA ASN A 44 0.41 -13.67 20.21
C ASN A 44 -0.55 -12.56 19.70
N ALA A 45 -1.70 -12.42 20.35
CA ALA A 45 -2.74 -11.48 19.93
C ALA A 45 -2.29 -10.00 20.00
N GLU A 46 -1.39 -9.66 20.91
CA GLU A 46 -0.86 -8.31 21.08
C GLU A 46 0.05 -7.92 19.90
N ILE A 47 0.99 -8.79 19.54
CA ILE A 47 1.88 -8.62 18.37
C ILE A 47 1.05 -8.54 17.09
N ARG A 48 0.03 -9.38 16.93
CA ARG A 48 -0.88 -9.29 15.77
C ARG A 48 -1.63 -7.95 15.73
N ALA A 49 -2.04 -7.42 16.89
CA ALA A 49 -2.66 -6.10 16.96
C ALA A 49 -1.68 -4.97 16.59
N GLU A 50 -0.42 -5.06 17.00
CA GLU A 50 0.63 -4.12 16.57
C GLU A 50 0.82 -4.16 15.05
N TRP A 51 0.87 -5.36 14.45
CA TRP A 51 0.94 -5.51 13.00
C TRP A 51 -0.29 -4.95 12.28
N ALA A 52 -1.48 -5.06 12.86
CA ALA A 52 -2.68 -4.45 12.31
C ALA A 52 -2.62 -2.91 12.31
N GLU A 53 -2.05 -2.29 13.36
CA GLU A 53 -1.81 -0.84 13.39
C GLU A 53 -0.75 -0.42 12.36
N ILE A 54 0.36 -1.16 12.27
CA ILE A 54 1.39 -0.95 11.23
C ILE A 54 0.76 -1.04 9.83
N ARG A 55 -0.10 -2.03 9.58
CA ARG A 55 -0.81 -2.17 8.30
C ARG A 55 -1.67 -0.95 7.99
N LYS A 56 -2.37 -0.38 8.98
CA LYS A 56 -3.17 0.85 8.78
C LYS A 56 -2.30 2.04 8.38
N GLU A 57 -1.14 2.20 9.01
CA GLU A 57 -0.19 3.27 8.66
C GLU A 57 0.33 3.10 7.22
N LEU A 58 0.71 1.87 6.85
CA LEU A 58 1.19 1.52 5.52
C LEU A 58 0.11 1.72 4.44
N VAL A 59 -1.16 1.43 4.74
CA VAL A 59 -2.29 1.76 3.85
C VAL A 59 -2.35 3.26 3.57
N GLY A 60 -2.21 4.10 4.61
CA GLY A 60 -2.17 5.55 4.44
C GLY A 60 -0.95 6.05 3.66
N GLU A 61 0.19 5.38 3.81
CA GLU A 61 1.38 5.64 3.01
C GLU A 61 1.19 5.28 1.53
N LEU A 62 0.73 4.06 1.25
CA LEU A 62 0.39 3.58 -0.10
C LEU A 62 -0.60 4.51 -0.80
N GLU A 63 -1.63 4.95 -0.08
CA GLU A 63 -2.60 5.93 -0.59
C GLU A 63 -1.94 7.24 -0.98
N ARG A 64 -1.06 7.80 -0.12
CA ARG A 64 -0.33 9.04 -0.42
C ARG A 64 0.60 8.88 -1.62
N HIS A 65 1.29 7.76 -1.74
CA HIS A 65 2.12 7.47 -2.92
C HIS A 65 1.28 7.37 -4.19
N ALA A 66 0.21 6.57 -4.17
CA ALA A 66 -0.66 6.39 -5.32
C ALA A 66 -1.32 7.72 -5.76
N ARG A 67 -1.80 8.53 -4.82
CA ARG A 67 -2.39 9.85 -5.13
C ARG A 67 -1.37 10.84 -5.70
N ARG A 68 -0.11 10.80 -5.25
CA ARG A 68 0.96 11.61 -5.85
C ARG A 68 1.24 11.20 -7.29
N LEU A 69 1.21 9.90 -7.58
CA LEU A 69 1.42 9.38 -8.93
C LEU A 69 0.27 9.78 -9.87
N THR A 70 -0.98 9.60 -9.46
CA THR A 70 -2.14 10.00 -10.26
C THR A 70 -2.24 11.53 -10.42
N GLY A 71 -1.88 12.28 -9.37
CA GLY A 71 -1.82 13.74 -9.41
C GLY A 71 -0.77 14.28 -10.39
N HIS A 72 0.42 13.67 -10.43
CA HIS A 72 1.47 14.04 -11.39
C HIS A 72 1.13 13.63 -12.83
N GLN A 73 0.47 12.49 -13.05
CA GLN A 73 0.04 12.06 -14.38
C GLN A 73 -1.01 13.01 -15.00
N ASN A 74 -1.93 13.56 -14.20
CA ASN A 74 -2.90 14.53 -14.68
C ASN A 74 -2.29 15.90 -15.02
N GLN A 75 -1.21 16.29 -14.34
CA GLN A 75 -0.48 17.53 -14.68
C GLN A 75 0.33 17.39 -15.97
N GLN A 76 0.91 16.21 -16.26
CA GLN A 76 1.66 15.99 -17.50
C GLN A 76 0.76 15.95 -18.75
N ARG A 77 -0.45 15.39 -18.67
CA ARG A 77 -1.41 15.39 -19.80
C ARG A 77 -1.97 16.75 -20.21
N THR A 78 -1.86 17.77 -19.36
CA THR A 78 -2.37 19.12 -19.66
C THR A 78 -1.34 19.96 -20.44
N LEU A 79 -0.12 19.46 -20.61
CA LEU A 79 0.99 20.17 -21.26
C LEU A 79 1.35 19.63 -22.66
N GLU A 80 0.62 18.64 -23.17
CA GLU A 80 0.68 18.17 -24.57
C GLU A 80 -0.49 18.74 -25.39
#